data_AF-A0A365ZLZ5-F1
#
_entry.id   AF-A0A365ZLZ5-F1
#
_cell.length_a   1.000
_cell.length_b   1.000
_cell.length_c   1.000
_cell.angle_alpha   90.00
_cell.angle_beta   90.00
_cell.angle_gamma   90.00
#
_symmetry.space_group_name_H-M   'P 1'
#
loop_
_entity.id
_entity.type
_entity.pdbx_description
1 polymer ?
#
loop_
_entity_poly.entity_id
_entity_poly.type
_entity_poly.pdbx_seq_one_letter_code
_entity_poly.pdbx_strand_id
1 'polypeptide(L)'
;MANEVLLDAGVVTRCRRRVHLDNDPSLRDVPLAPPDPAAEQRIADARAHRAEIAERLRAATGAPWTVVPPDLPPSDRVGLTMTALEERVPFVWGGLLPVDTEGGRRGGVELLVRTAGGYVPVLVVRHRITDPGEGARTAPMTDLDPDNARTDPERKLRSHPRDQLRLAHLRRLLEAAGHAEGGRALGGVIGLDADVVVWHDLGAPTWPGGRSTLEEYDDRFADRLAVARAAAERREALAEPSRVLECRRCPWWPVCEADLTRIRDVSLVVRGEDAVELRKAGVGTVDKLAALDVADESPIQWTGTTFVDAVALARAWLADLTVVRRVADVTVPRADVEVDIDMESFGDSGAYLWGCLLSGADIGVEPGYRAFATWEPLPTVDEARSFAEFWTWLSDVRARTAAAGLSFRAYCYNALAENRWLFASVERFAGMAGVPSKDELRSFVDSEEWVDLFRSVSDQFLCSHGKGLKVVAPVAGFRWRDPEAGGEASMRWYRDAVGMDGGVPDPAQRERLLRYNEDDVLATHTLREWMTGPAMRDVPFMGDL
;
A
#
# COMPACT_ATOMS: atom_id res chain seq x y z
N MET A 1 -34.65 -2.10 20.57
CA MET A 1 -34.50 -2.15 19.10
C MET A 1 -33.23 -2.94 18.86
N ALA A 2 -33.31 -4.11 18.20
CA ALA A 2 -32.10 -4.83 17.81
C ALA A 2 -31.26 -3.87 16.96
N ASN A 3 -29.96 -3.71 17.26
CA ASN A 3 -29.07 -2.90 16.44
C ASN A 3 -29.03 -3.54 15.05
N GLU A 4 -29.74 -2.95 14.10
CA GLU A 4 -29.72 -3.41 12.73
C GLU A 4 -28.30 -3.26 12.17
N VAL A 5 -27.72 -4.39 11.76
CA VAL A 5 -26.34 -4.42 11.24
C VAL A 5 -26.38 -4.16 9.75
N LEU A 6 -25.83 -3.01 9.35
CA LEU A 6 -25.74 -2.56 7.96
C LEU A 6 -24.28 -2.36 7.56
N LEU A 7 -23.83 -3.10 6.55
CA LEU A 7 -22.43 -3.10 6.12
C LEU A 7 -22.27 -2.45 4.75
N ASP A 8 -21.14 -1.77 4.56
CA ASP A 8 -20.71 -1.23 3.26
C ASP A 8 -19.81 -2.22 2.52
N ALA A 9 -19.50 -1.91 1.26
CA ALA A 9 -18.65 -2.75 0.41
C ALA A 9 -17.23 -2.98 0.96
N GLY A 10 -16.74 -2.13 1.86
CA GLY A 10 -15.39 -2.25 2.40
C GLY A 10 -15.19 -3.53 3.22
N VAL A 11 -16.23 -4.05 3.86
CA VAL A 11 -16.11 -5.18 4.81
C VAL A 11 -15.57 -6.45 4.18
N VAL A 12 -15.84 -6.71 2.89
CA VAL A 12 -15.40 -7.94 2.19
C VAL A 12 -13.91 -7.92 1.83
N THR A 13 -13.24 -6.78 2.05
CA THR A 13 -11.78 -6.63 1.90
C THR A 13 -11.06 -6.40 3.23
N ARG A 14 -11.79 -6.26 4.33
CA ARG A 14 -11.22 -6.06 5.68
C ARG A 14 -10.98 -7.38 6.39
N CYS A 15 -10.24 -7.36 7.48
CA CYS A 15 -10.04 -8.47 8.40
C CYS A 15 -11.36 -8.83 9.10
N ARG A 16 -11.64 -10.13 9.28
CA ARG A 16 -12.86 -10.61 9.96
C ARG A 16 -12.95 -10.07 11.38
N ARG A 17 -11.82 -10.07 12.11
CA ARG A 17 -11.76 -9.54 13.47
C ARG A 17 -12.08 -8.05 13.51
N ARG A 18 -11.60 -7.26 12.55
CA ARG A 18 -11.96 -5.83 12.46
C ARG A 18 -13.47 -5.64 12.30
N VAL A 19 -14.12 -6.42 11.43
CA VAL A 19 -15.58 -6.35 11.26
C VAL A 19 -16.31 -6.67 12.56
N HIS A 20 -15.83 -7.65 13.33
CA HIS A 20 -16.36 -7.93 14.66
C HIS A 20 -16.20 -6.73 15.60
N LEU A 21 -14.97 -6.21 15.76
CA LEU A 21 -14.66 -5.10 16.68
C LEU A 21 -15.41 -3.81 16.32
N ASP A 22 -15.54 -3.49 15.01
CA ASP A 22 -16.31 -2.33 14.52
C ASP A 22 -17.80 -2.41 14.92
N ASN A 23 -18.32 -3.61 15.22
CA ASN A 23 -19.74 -3.85 15.53
C ASN A 23 -19.99 -4.32 16.97
N ASP A 24 -18.95 -4.48 17.80
CA ASP A 24 -19.11 -4.89 19.21
C ASP A 24 -19.48 -3.67 20.07
N PRO A 25 -20.69 -3.64 20.69
CA PRO A 25 -21.11 -2.50 21.51
C PRO A 25 -20.23 -2.28 22.74
N SER A 26 -19.51 -3.30 23.23
CA SER A 26 -18.64 -3.19 24.41
C SER A 26 -17.32 -2.47 24.13
N LEU A 27 -16.95 -2.31 22.86
CA LEU A 27 -15.67 -1.72 22.46
C LEU A 27 -15.78 -0.29 21.94
N ARG A 28 -16.96 0.32 22.01
CA ARG A 28 -17.22 1.68 21.51
C ARG A 28 -16.31 2.75 22.12
N ASP A 29 -15.98 2.59 23.40
CA ASP A 29 -15.18 3.57 24.15
C ASP A 29 -13.69 3.21 24.19
N VAL A 30 -13.26 2.16 23.47
CA VAL A 30 -11.85 1.77 23.42
C VAL A 30 -11.08 2.77 22.56
N PRO A 31 -10.00 3.37 23.09
CA PRO A 31 -9.14 4.25 22.30
C PRO A 31 -8.54 3.50 21.11
N LEU A 32 -8.77 4.04 19.91
CA LEU A 32 -8.18 3.52 18.68
C LEU A 32 -6.83 4.17 18.41
N ALA A 33 -5.97 3.48 17.66
CA ALA A 33 -4.77 4.13 17.13
C ALA A 33 -5.18 5.32 16.25
N PRO A 34 -4.42 6.43 16.29
CA PRO A 34 -4.71 7.60 15.48
C PRO A 34 -4.74 7.24 13.98
N PRO A 35 -5.54 7.95 13.17
CA PRO A 35 -5.59 7.71 11.74
C PRO A 35 -4.21 7.91 11.12
N ASP A 36 -3.87 7.03 10.16
CA ASP A 36 -2.70 7.15 9.31
C ASP A 36 -2.74 8.53 8.60
N PRO A 37 -1.75 9.41 8.81
CA PRO A 37 -1.68 10.72 8.15
C PRO A 37 -1.72 10.63 6.61
N ALA A 38 -1.14 9.58 6.03
CA ALA A 38 -1.22 9.30 4.61
C ALA A 38 -2.64 8.87 4.18
N ALA A 39 -3.47 8.35 5.09
CA ALA A 39 -4.85 8.02 4.78
C ALA A 39 -5.69 9.28 4.56
N GLU A 40 -5.51 10.33 5.37
CA GLU A 40 -6.19 11.61 5.18
C GLU A 40 -5.83 12.23 3.83
N GLN A 41 -4.55 12.23 3.46
CA GLN A 41 -4.10 12.68 2.15
C GLN A 41 -4.72 11.87 1.01
N ARG A 42 -4.70 10.53 1.11
CA ARG A 42 -5.30 9.66 0.09
C ARG A 42 -6.79 9.90 -0.07
N ILE A 43 -7.51 10.23 1.00
CA ILE A 43 -8.94 10.58 0.96
C ILE A 43 -9.14 11.91 0.24
N ALA A 44 -8.34 12.93 0.57
CA ALA A 44 -8.40 14.24 -0.06
C ALA A 44 -8.10 14.16 -1.56
N ASP A 45 -7.01 13.50 -1.94
CA ASP A 45 -6.63 13.31 -3.35
C ASP A 45 -7.68 12.53 -4.14
N ALA A 46 -8.25 11.47 -3.55
CA ALA A 46 -9.31 10.71 -4.19
C ALA A 46 -10.58 11.55 -4.36
N ARG A 47 -10.86 12.52 -3.47
CA ARG A 47 -11.96 13.47 -3.63
C ARG A 47 -11.70 14.45 -4.78
N ALA A 48 -10.50 15.02 -4.85
CA ALA A 48 -10.10 15.94 -5.90
C ALA A 48 -10.14 15.26 -7.28
N HIS A 49 -9.56 14.07 -7.40
CA HIS A 49 -9.60 13.28 -8.64
C HIS A 49 -11.04 12.98 -9.09
N ARG A 50 -11.92 12.55 -8.16
CA ARG A 50 -13.33 12.33 -8.50
C ARG A 50 -14.03 13.60 -9.00
N ALA A 51 -13.73 14.75 -8.42
CA ALA A 51 -14.30 16.02 -8.86
C ALA A 51 -13.83 16.40 -10.27
N GLU A 52 -12.54 16.20 -10.58
CA GLU A 52 -11.98 16.41 -11.93
C GLU A 52 -12.66 15.50 -12.96
N ILE A 53 -12.80 14.21 -12.66
CA ILE A 53 -13.46 13.24 -13.54
C ILE A 53 -14.92 13.62 -13.79
N ALA A 54 -15.65 14.01 -12.74
CA ALA A 54 -17.03 14.47 -12.86
C ALA A 54 -17.16 15.64 -13.84
N GLU A 55 -16.24 16.61 -13.76
CA GLU A 55 -16.25 17.76 -14.66
C GLU A 55 -15.98 17.36 -16.11
N ARG A 56 -14.97 16.54 -16.34
CA ARG A 56 -14.61 16.03 -17.68
C ARG A 56 -15.74 15.24 -18.31
N LEU A 57 -16.41 14.36 -17.55
CA LEU A 57 -17.55 13.58 -18.03
C LEU A 57 -18.76 14.45 -18.37
N ARG A 58 -19.09 15.44 -17.53
CA ARG A 58 -20.19 16.38 -17.78
C ARG A 58 -19.95 17.21 -19.03
N ALA A 59 -18.73 17.70 -19.22
CA ALA A 59 -18.37 18.48 -20.41
C ALA A 59 -18.46 17.65 -21.70
N ALA A 60 -18.15 16.35 -21.64
CA ALA A 60 -18.07 15.50 -22.83
C ALA A 60 -19.40 14.84 -23.25
N THR A 61 -20.27 14.50 -22.29
CA THR A 61 -21.44 13.64 -22.58
C THR A 61 -22.66 14.38 -23.11
N GLY A 62 -22.80 15.68 -22.85
CA GLY A 62 -23.92 16.52 -23.34
C GLY A 62 -25.35 16.08 -22.92
N ALA A 63 -25.48 14.96 -22.20
CA ALA A 63 -26.74 14.41 -21.74
C ALA A 63 -27.16 14.98 -20.38
N PRO A 64 -28.43 14.81 -19.94
CA PRO A 64 -28.86 15.21 -18.61
C PRO A 64 -28.13 14.46 -17.48
N TRP A 65 -27.78 15.20 -16.43
CA TRP A 65 -27.16 14.68 -15.20
C TRP A 65 -27.99 15.06 -13.98
N THR A 66 -28.06 14.16 -13.01
CA THR A 66 -28.41 14.49 -11.63
C THR A 66 -27.18 14.37 -10.74
N VAL A 67 -26.83 15.43 -10.02
CA VAL A 67 -25.77 15.42 -9.02
C VAL A 67 -26.41 15.39 -7.64
N VAL A 68 -26.10 14.36 -6.86
CA VAL A 68 -26.57 14.23 -5.46
C VAL A 68 -25.53 14.87 -4.54
N PRO A 69 -25.82 16.01 -3.89
CA PRO A 69 -24.85 16.69 -3.04
C PRO A 69 -24.47 15.83 -1.81
N PRO A 70 -23.17 15.74 -1.47
CA PRO A 70 -22.71 14.86 -0.39
C PRO A 70 -23.01 15.39 1.01
N ASP A 71 -23.30 16.68 1.14
CA ASP A 71 -23.60 17.41 2.38
C ASP A 71 -25.06 17.30 2.84
N LEU A 72 -25.94 16.81 1.95
CA LEU A 72 -27.33 16.55 2.31
C LEU A 72 -27.47 15.38 3.29
N PRO A 73 -28.52 15.39 4.15
CA PRO A 73 -28.87 14.26 4.98
C PRO A 73 -29.04 12.96 4.17
N PRO A 74 -28.70 11.78 4.73
CA PRO A 74 -28.82 10.51 4.03
C PRO A 74 -30.20 10.23 3.43
N SER A 75 -31.29 10.59 4.13
CA SER A 75 -32.66 10.44 3.62
C SER A 75 -32.89 11.20 2.32
N ASP A 76 -32.37 12.42 2.25
CA ASP A 76 -32.58 13.34 1.13
C ASP A 76 -31.73 12.91 -0.06
N ARG A 77 -30.50 12.43 0.21
CA ARG A 77 -29.63 11.83 -0.80
C ARG A 77 -30.25 10.57 -1.41
N VAL A 78 -30.86 9.72 -0.60
CA VAL A 78 -31.63 8.56 -1.09
C VAL A 78 -32.81 9.01 -1.93
N GLY A 79 -33.60 9.98 -1.45
CA GLY A 79 -34.74 10.53 -2.19
C GLY A 79 -34.35 11.07 -3.57
N LEU A 80 -33.35 11.94 -3.64
CA LEU A 80 -32.83 12.49 -4.90
C LEU A 80 -32.31 11.40 -5.85
N THR A 81 -31.63 10.39 -5.30
CA THR A 81 -31.13 9.26 -6.11
C THR A 81 -32.31 8.51 -6.70
N MET A 82 -33.31 8.12 -5.89
CA MET A 82 -34.46 7.35 -6.34
C MET A 82 -35.31 8.11 -7.36
N THR A 83 -35.58 9.39 -7.14
CA THR A 83 -36.27 10.23 -8.13
C THR A 83 -35.54 10.24 -9.47
N ALA A 84 -34.21 10.39 -9.48
CA ALA A 84 -33.44 10.36 -10.71
C ALA A 84 -33.48 9.00 -11.43
N LEU A 85 -33.51 7.89 -10.68
CA LEU A 85 -33.63 6.53 -11.24
C LEU A 85 -35.04 6.27 -11.81
N GLU A 86 -36.08 6.72 -11.12
CA GLU A 86 -37.48 6.65 -11.55
C GLU A 86 -37.74 7.49 -12.81
N GLU A 87 -37.18 8.70 -12.85
CA GLU A 87 -37.21 9.61 -14.00
C GLU A 87 -36.30 9.16 -15.15
N ARG A 88 -35.55 8.06 -14.96
CA ARG A 88 -34.68 7.49 -15.99
C ARG A 88 -33.63 8.48 -16.49
N VAL A 89 -33.07 9.29 -15.59
CA VAL A 89 -31.98 10.23 -15.91
C VAL A 89 -30.74 9.45 -16.38
N PRO A 90 -30.09 9.83 -17.49
CA PRO A 90 -28.96 9.07 -18.05
C PRO A 90 -27.80 8.86 -17.08
N PHE A 91 -27.44 9.90 -16.33
CA PHE A 91 -26.30 9.89 -15.42
C PHE A 91 -26.67 10.43 -14.04
N VAL A 92 -26.39 9.65 -12.98
CA VAL A 92 -26.58 10.08 -11.59
C VAL A 92 -25.25 10.01 -10.85
N TRP A 93 -24.72 11.17 -10.47
CA TRP A 93 -23.44 11.30 -9.77
C TRP A 93 -23.62 11.44 -8.25
N GLY A 94 -22.82 10.71 -7.48
CA GLY A 94 -22.81 10.78 -6.01
C GLY A 94 -23.99 10.10 -5.32
N GLY A 95 -24.69 9.22 -6.05
CA GLY A 95 -25.92 8.56 -5.60
C GLY A 95 -25.75 7.77 -4.30
N LEU A 96 -26.78 7.80 -3.46
CA LEU A 96 -26.92 6.97 -2.27
C LEU A 96 -28.13 6.05 -2.46
N LEU A 97 -27.90 4.74 -2.50
CA LEU A 97 -28.98 3.78 -2.71
C LEU A 97 -29.74 3.54 -1.38
N PRO A 98 -31.03 3.16 -1.45
CA PRO A 98 -31.76 2.72 -0.27
C PRO A 98 -31.02 1.61 0.48
N VAL A 99 -31.21 1.56 1.79
CA VAL A 99 -30.71 0.46 2.61
C VAL A 99 -31.44 -0.82 2.23
N ASP A 100 -30.68 -1.87 1.94
CA ASP A 100 -31.19 -3.24 1.78
C ASP A 100 -31.15 -3.91 3.17
N THR A 101 -32.27 -3.84 3.88
CA THR A 101 -32.40 -4.33 5.26
C THR A 101 -32.37 -5.87 5.32
N GLU A 102 -32.98 -6.53 4.33
CA GLU A 102 -32.97 -8.00 4.19
C GLU A 102 -31.55 -8.52 4.00
N GLY A 103 -30.81 -7.90 3.07
CA GLY A 103 -29.42 -8.24 2.78
C GLY A 103 -28.39 -7.62 3.70
N GLY A 104 -28.77 -6.69 4.60
CA GLY A 104 -27.87 -6.00 5.52
C GLY A 104 -26.86 -5.08 4.82
N ARG A 105 -27.21 -4.50 3.67
CA ARG A 105 -26.31 -3.68 2.84
C ARG A 105 -26.67 -2.20 2.89
N ARG A 106 -25.64 -1.36 2.85
CA ARG A 106 -25.74 0.08 2.58
C ARG A 106 -24.59 0.52 1.69
N GLY A 107 -24.73 1.64 0.98
CA GLY A 107 -23.61 2.17 0.21
C GLY A 107 -24.00 3.26 -0.77
N GLY A 108 -23.02 4.09 -1.10
CA GLY A 108 -23.11 5.07 -2.18
C GLY A 108 -22.20 4.72 -3.34
N VAL A 109 -22.49 5.31 -4.48
CA VAL A 109 -21.84 5.08 -5.77
C VAL A 109 -21.36 6.41 -6.35
N GLU A 110 -20.20 6.42 -6.99
CA GLU A 110 -19.70 7.60 -7.69
C GLU A 110 -20.59 7.97 -8.88
N LEU A 111 -20.90 7.01 -9.75
CA LEU A 111 -21.74 7.23 -10.93
C LEU A 111 -22.67 6.04 -11.21
N LEU A 112 -23.94 6.31 -11.47
CA LEU A 112 -24.88 5.37 -12.08
C LEU A 112 -25.11 5.76 -13.54
N VAL A 113 -24.97 4.80 -14.43
CA VAL A 113 -25.23 4.97 -15.86
C VAL A 113 -26.48 4.19 -16.24
N ARG A 114 -27.42 4.87 -16.89
CA ARG A 114 -28.62 4.25 -17.43
C ARG A 114 -28.28 3.46 -18.69
N THR A 115 -28.77 2.23 -18.76
CA THR A 115 -28.77 1.39 -19.96
C THR A 115 -30.20 1.20 -20.47
N ALA A 116 -30.38 0.44 -21.55
CA ALA A 116 -31.71 0.02 -21.99
C ALA A 116 -32.43 -0.81 -20.91
N GLY A 117 -31.68 -1.61 -20.16
CA GLY A 117 -32.21 -2.59 -19.20
C GLY A 117 -32.29 -2.14 -17.74
N GLY A 118 -31.83 -0.94 -17.39
CA GLY A 118 -31.79 -0.43 -16.00
C GLY A 118 -30.60 0.49 -15.76
N TYR A 119 -29.93 0.33 -14.63
CA TYR A 119 -28.72 1.06 -14.27
C TYR A 119 -27.55 0.12 -13.98
N VAL A 120 -26.35 0.58 -14.34
CA VAL A 120 -25.07 -0.05 -13.99
C VAL A 120 -24.22 0.92 -13.15
N PRO A 121 -23.50 0.42 -12.13
CA PRO A 121 -22.60 1.26 -11.34
C PRO A 121 -21.26 1.45 -12.04
N VAL A 122 -20.71 2.66 -11.94
CA VAL A 122 -19.36 3.01 -12.37
C VAL A 122 -18.61 3.60 -11.19
N LEU A 123 -17.46 3.00 -10.87
CA LEU A 123 -16.54 3.48 -9.84
C LEU A 123 -15.53 4.46 -10.45
N VAL A 124 -15.14 5.46 -9.68
CA VAL A 124 -13.98 6.31 -9.99
C VAL A 124 -12.93 6.10 -8.90
N VAL A 125 -11.78 5.59 -9.30
CA VAL A 125 -10.72 5.11 -8.41
C VAL A 125 -9.37 5.75 -8.74
N ARG A 126 -8.57 6.03 -7.71
CA ARG A 126 -7.26 6.67 -7.86
C ARG A 126 -6.13 5.64 -7.90
N HIS A 127 -6.22 4.71 -8.83
CA HIS A 127 -5.15 3.76 -9.18
C HIS A 127 -5.29 3.34 -10.63
N ARG A 128 -4.18 2.89 -11.24
CA ARG A 128 -4.22 2.37 -12.62
C ARG A 128 -5.05 1.09 -12.69
N ILE A 129 -5.87 0.97 -13.73
CA ILE A 129 -6.79 -0.15 -13.95
C ILE A 129 -6.45 -0.96 -15.21
N THR A 130 -5.49 -0.49 -16.00
CA THR A 130 -4.93 -1.18 -17.15
C THR A 130 -3.40 -1.11 -17.13
N ASP A 131 -2.76 -2.10 -17.73
CA ASP A 131 -1.33 -2.09 -18.06
C ASP A 131 -1.16 -2.30 -19.58
N PRO A 132 0.00 -1.97 -20.18
CA PRO A 132 0.27 -2.28 -21.58
C PRO A 132 0.09 -3.79 -21.86
N GLY A 133 -0.63 -4.13 -22.92
CA GLY A 133 -0.93 -5.52 -23.29
C GLY A 133 -2.18 -5.61 -24.16
N GLU A 134 -2.97 -6.66 -24.03
CA GLU A 134 -4.24 -6.80 -24.75
C GLU A 134 -5.29 -7.50 -23.90
N GLY A 135 -6.57 -7.35 -24.26
CA GLY A 135 -7.66 -8.16 -23.73
C GLY A 135 -8.57 -7.49 -22.69
N ALA A 136 -8.30 -6.26 -22.26
CA ALA A 136 -9.25 -5.50 -21.42
C ALA A 136 -10.52 -5.16 -22.23
N ARG A 137 -11.70 -5.18 -21.61
CA ARG A 137 -12.91 -4.60 -22.23
C ARG A 137 -13.02 -3.13 -21.85
N THR A 138 -12.78 -2.25 -22.80
CA THR A 138 -12.72 -0.80 -22.58
C THR A 138 -13.63 -0.04 -23.54
N ALA A 139 -14.02 1.16 -23.13
CA ALA A 139 -14.52 2.22 -24.00
C ALA A 139 -13.77 3.53 -23.64
N PRO A 140 -13.72 4.54 -24.52
CA PRO A 140 -13.23 5.86 -24.14
C PRO A 140 -13.91 6.34 -22.86
N MET A 141 -13.19 7.02 -21.95
CA MET A 141 -13.78 7.45 -20.67
C MET A 141 -15.08 8.26 -20.84
N THR A 142 -15.20 9.00 -21.94
CA THR A 142 -16.36 9.83 -22.28
C THR A 142 -17.52 9.04 -22.91
N ASP A 143 -17.30 7.78 -23.28
CA ASP A 143 -18.32 6.87 -23.80
C ASP A 143 -18.69 5.87 -22.70
N LEU A 144 -19.71 6.25 -21.95
CA LEU A 144 -20.18 5.51 -20.78
C LEU A 144 -21.20 4.41 -21.12
N ASP A 145 -21.46 4.15 -22.40
CA ASP A 145 -22.35 3.04 -22.78
C ASP A 145 -21.57 1.71 -22.75
N PRO A 146 -21.93 0.75 -21.87
CA PRO A 146 -21.27 -0.56 -21.82
C PRO A 146 -21.37 -1.35 -23.14
N ASP A 147 -22.35 -1.05 -24.00
CA ASP A 147 -22.52 -1.70 -25.30
C ASP A 147 -21.49 -1.22 -26.34
N ASN A 148 -20.85 -0.08 -26.10
CA ASN A 148 -19.75 0.42 -26.93
C ASN A 148 -18.39 -0.17 -26.53
N ALA A 149 -18.30 -0.86 -25.40
CA ALA A 149 -17.05 -1.43 -24.93
C ALA A 149 -16.58 -2.60 -25.83
N ARG A 150 -15.30 -2.58 -26.21
CA ARG A 150 -14.66 -3.58 -27.07
C ARG A 150 -13.43 -4.17 -26.38
N THR A 151 -12.95 -5.30 -26.88
CA THR A 151 -11.65 -5.82 -26.48
C THR A 151 -10.57 -4.89 -26.98
N ASP A 152 -9.76 -4.38 -26.06
CA ASP A 152 -8.71 -3.41 -26.31
C ASP A 152 -7.43 -4.12 -26.79
N PRO A 153 -6.85 -3.71 -27.93
CA PRO A 153 -5.62 -4.30 -28.47
C PRO A 153 -4.34 -3.79 -27.79
N GLU A 154 -4.41 -2.72 -26.99
CA GLU A 154 -3.24 -2.07 -26.37
C GLU A 154 -3.28 -2.10 -24.84
N ARG A 155 -4.39 -2.58 -24.25
CA ARG A 155 -4.58 -2.65 -22.80
C ARG A 155 -4.92 -4.03 -22.32
N LYS A 156 -4.14 -4.48 -21.34
CA LYS A 156 -4.48 -5.62 -20.48
C LYS A 156 -5.15 -5.12 -19.21
N LEU A 157 -6.14 -5.87 -18.72
CA LEU A 157 -6.80 -5.59 -17.45
C LEU A 157 -5.80 -5.71 -16.30
N ARG A 158 -5.66 -4.65 -15.50
CA ARG A 158 -4.98 -4.73 -14.21
C ARG A 158 -5.98 -5.14 -13.15
N SER A 159 -5.89 -6.38 -12.69
CA SER A 159 -6.88 -6.94 -11.76
C SER A 159 -6.83 -6.27 -10.39
N HIS A 160 -7.94 -5.65 -9.98
CA HIS A 160 -8.17 -5.15 -8.63
C HIS A 160 -9.41 -5.83 -8.04
N PRO A 161 -9.25 -6.94 -7.29
CA PRO A 161 -10.38 -7.67 -6.70
C PRO A 161 -11.33 -6.79 -5.86
N ARG A 162 -10.79 -5.77 -5.18
CA ARG A 162 -11.57 -4.82 -4.38
C ARG A 162 -12.60 -4.03 -5.20
N ASP A 163 -12.28 -3.67 -6.44
CA ASP A 163 -13.16 -2.85 -7.28
C ASP A 163 -14.31 -3.72 -7.80
N GLN A 164 -14.01 -4.94 -8.23
CA GLN A 164 -14.99 -5.94 -8.64
C GLN A 164 -15.96 -6.29 -7.50
N LEU A 165 -15.46 -6.53 -6.29
CA LEU A 165 -16.31 -6.78 -5.11
C LEU A 165 -17.16 -5.55 -4.74
N ARG A 166 -16.64 -4.34 -4.90
CA ARG A 166 -17.41 -3.10 -4.68
C ARG A 166 -18.49 -2.90 -5.75
N LEU A 167 -18.22 -3.22 -7.01
CA LEU A 167 -19.21 -3.24 -8.08
C LEU A 167 -20.31 -4.28 -7.81
N ALA A 168 -19.96 -5.48 -7.36
CA ALA A 168 -20.93 -6.50 -6.96
C ALA A 168 -21.82 -6.03 -5.79
N HIS A 169 -21.25 -5.35 -4.79
CA HIS A 169 -22.02 -4.74 -3.69
C HIS A 169 -23.05 -3.74 -4.20
N LEU A 170 -22.63 -2.83 -5.08
CA LEU A 170 -23.52 -1.82 -5.67
C LEU A 170 -24.56 -2.44 -6.58
N ARG A 171 -24.19 -3.50 -7.31
CA ARG A 171 -25.12 -4.30 -8.12
C ARG A 171 -26.23 -4.91 -7.26
N ARG A 172 -25.89 -5.55 -6.13
CA ARG A 172 -26.89 -6.10 -5.19
C ARG A 172 -27.80 -5.01 -4.60
N LEU A 173 -27.26 -3.84 -4.26
CA LEU A 173 -28.08 -2.70 -3.82
C LEU A 173 -29.04 -2.20 -4.91
N LEU A 174 -28.58 -2.12 -6.17
CA LEU A 174 -29.45 -1.75 -7.30
C LEU A 174 -30.54 -2.80 -7.55
N GLU A 175 -30.24 -4.09 -7.36
CA GLU A 175 -31.21 -5.18 -7.47
C GLU A 175 -32.27 -5.08 -6.37
N ALA A 176 -31.85 -4.86 -5.12
CA ALA A 176 -32.75 -4.64 -3.99
C ALA A 176 -33.64 -3.39 -4.18
N ALA A 177 -33.10 -2.35 -4.82
CA ALA A 177 -33.85 -1.14 -5.18
C ALA A 177 -34.72 -1.31 -6.45
N GLY A 178 -34.61 -2.42 -7.18
CA GLY A 178 -35.38 -2.68 -8.41
C GLY A 178 -34.91 -1.90 -9.66
N HIS A 179 -33.70 -1.33 -9.64
CA HIS A 179 -33.17 -0.49 -10.72
C HIS A 179 -31.94 -1.06 -11.44
N ALA A 180 -31.43 -2.23 -11.03
CA ALA A 180 -30.31 -2.87 -11.71
C ALA A 180 -30.64 -3.23 -13.17
N GLU A 181 -29.63 -3.16 -14.05
CA GLU A 181 -29.77 -3.65 -15.42
C GLU A 181 -30.20 -5.13 -15.47
N GLY A 182 -31.30 -5.42 -16.15
CA GLY A 182 -31.73 -6.79 -16.41
C GLY A 182 -30.84 -7.53 -17.42
N GLY A 183 -30.68 -8.85 -17.24
CA GLY A 183 -30.05 -9.74 -18.22
C GLY A 183 -28.52 -9.77 -18.22
N ARG A 184 -27.84 -8.72 -17.75
CA ARG A 184 -26.37 -8.69 -17.58
C ARG A 184 -25.99 -8.08 -16.24
N ALA A 185 -24.91 -8.58 -15.65
CA ALA A 185 -24.35 -8.04 -14.42
C ALA A 185 -23.06 -7.28 -14.72
N LEU A 186 -23.19 -6.04 -15.20
CA LEU A 186 -22.04 -5.21 -15.58
C LEU A 186 -21.70 -4.17 -14.50
N GLY A 187 -20.42 -3.76 -14.48
CA GLY A 187 -19.95 -2.63 -13.69
C GLY A 187 -18.71 -1.99 -14.31
N GLY A 188 -18.63 -0.66 -14.26
CA GLY A 188 -17.55 0.12 -14.85
C GLY A 188 -16.53 0.62 -13.82
N VAL A 189 -15.28 0.80 -14.24
CA VAL A 189 -14.26 1.47 -13.42
C VAL A 189 -13.50 2.48 -14.28
N ILE A 190 -13.38 3.71 -13.78
CA ILE A 190 -12.50 4.76 -14.32
C ILE A 190 -11.33 4.91 -13.34
N GLY A 191 -10.11 4.72 -13.85
CA GLY A 191 -8.89 4.73 -13.06
C GLY A 191 -8.14 6.06 -13.10
N LEU A 192 -6.96 6.06 -12.49
CA LEU A 192 -6.10 7.24 -12.35
C LEU A 192 -5.77 7.93 -13.69
N ASP A 193 -5.48 7.16 -14.73
CA ASP A 193 -5.07 7.68 -16.04
C ASP A 193 -6.22 8.39 -16.78
N ALA A 194 -7.46 8.15 -16.36
CA ALA A 194 -8.65 8.88 -16.79
C ALA A 194 -8.83 8.95 -18.32
N ASP A 195 -8.51 7.87 -19.02
CA ASP A 195 -8.51 7.76 -20.48
C ASP A 195 -9.59 6.78 -20.99
N VAL A 196 -9.85 5.71 -20.24
CA VAL A 196 -10.86 4.69 -20.54
C VAL A 196 -11.75 4.39 -19.33
N VAL A 197 -12.93 3.83 -19.63
CA VAL A 197 -13.71 3.05 -18.67
C VAL A 197 -13.50 1.57 -18.94
N VAL A 198 -13.11 0.80 -17.92
CA VAL A 198 -13.04 -0.67 -17.98
C VAL A 198 -14.39 -1.24 -17.54
N TRP A 199 -14.97 -2.11 -18.37
CA TRP A 199 -16.24 -2.77 -18.09
C TRP A 199 -16.03 -4.22 -17.67
N HIS A 200 -16.44 -4.52 -16.44
CA HIS A 200 -16.42 -5.87 -15.87
C HIS A 200 -17.75 -6.59 -16.10
N ASP A 201 -17.68 -7.85 -16.53
CA ASP A 201 -18.78 -8.80 -16.38
C ASP A 201 -18.65 -9.49 -15.01
N LEU A 202 -19.56 -9.13 -14.10
CA LEU A 202 -19.58 -9.61 -12.72
C LEU A 202 -20.13 -11.05 -12.62
N GLY A 203 -20.82 -11.53 -13.66
CA GLY A 203 -21.32 -12.90 -13.78
C GLY A 203 -20.34 -13.86 -14.45
N ALA A 204 -19.27 -13.35 -15.07
CA ALA A 204 -18.27 -14.19 -15.72
C ALA A 204 -17.42 -14.97 -14.69
N PRO A 205 -17.04 -16.23 -14.99
CA PRO A 205 -16.31 -17.12 -14.08
C PRO A 205 -14.81 -16.78 -14.03
N THR A 206 -14.47 -15.59 -13.54
CA THR A 206 -13.10 -15.05 -13.55
C THR A 206 -12.34 -15.27 -12.24
N TRP A 207 -12.98 -15.82 -11.20
CA TRP A 207 -12.36 -16.08 -9.91
C TRP A 207 -11.89 -17.54 -9.76
N PRO A 208 -10.93 -17.82 -8.85
CA PRO A 208 -10.49 -19.18 -8.56
C PRO A 208 -11.65 -20.13 -8.27
N GLY A 209 -11.59 -21.32 -8.87
CA GLY A 209 -12.65 -22.32 -8.82
C GLY A 209 -13.76 -22.11 -9.87
N GLY A 210 -13.57 -21.21 -10.83
CA GLY A 210 -14.57 -20.93 -11.88
C GLY A 210 -15.77 -20.13 -11.37
N ARG A 211 -15.60 -19.42 -10.25
CA ARG A 211 -16.64 -18.61 -9.62
C ARG A 211 -16.76 -17.24 -10.28
N SER A 212 -17.96 -16.68 -10.25
CA SER A 212 -18.22 -15.30 -10.64
C SER A 212 -17.85 -14.32 -9.52
N THR A 213 -17.76 -13.03 -9.88
CA THR A 213 -17.56 -11.97 -8.88
C THR A 213 -18.73 -11.86 -7.92
N LEU A 214 -19.97 -12.05 -8.43
CA LEU A 214 -21.17 -12.02 -7.61
C LEU A 214 -21.17 -13.14 -6.56
N GLU A 215 -20.84 -14.38 -6.95
CA GLU A 215 -20.76 -15.51 -6.02
C GLU A 215 -19.69 -15.29 -4.95
N GLU A 216 -18.48 -14.88 -5.35
CA GLU A 216 -17.41 -14.58 -4.39
C GLU A 216 -17.80 -13.44 -3.44
N TYR A 217 -18.47 -12.40 -3.95
CA TYR A 217 -18.96 -11.30 -3.12
C TYR A 217 -20.02 -11.79 -2.12
N ASP A 218 -21.02 -12.55 -2.57
CA ASP A 218 -22.12 -12.99 -1.71
C ASP A 218 -21.61 -13.90 -0.58
N ASP A 219 -20.71 -14.83 -0.87
CA ASP A 219 -20.09 -15.70 0.14
C ASP A 219 -19.33 -14.89 1.20
N ARG A 220 -18.47 -13.96 0.75
CA ARG A 220 -17.69 -13.10 1.65
C ARG A 220 -18.58 -12.18 2.46
N PHE A 221 -19.58 -11.58 1.83
CA PHE A 221 -20.47 -10.62 2.49
C PHE A 221 -21.35 -11.33 3.52
N ALA A 222 -21.86 -12.52 3.22
CA ALA A 222 -22.62 -13.33 4.16
C ALA A 222 -21.79 -13.70 5.41
N ASP A 223 -20.52 -14.11 5.24
CA ASP A 223 -19.59 -14.31 6.37
C ASP A 223 -19.44 -13.03 7.20
N ARG A 224 -19.24 -11.87 6.56
CA ARG A 224 -19.01 -10.60 7.28
C ARG A 224 -20.25 -10.12 8.01
N LEU A 225 -21.42 -10.30 7.42
CA LEU A 225 -22.69 -10.00 8.05
C LEU A 225 -22.93 -10.90 9.26
N ALA A 226 -22.63 -12.20 9.16
CA ALA A 226 -22.74 -13.13 10.29
C ALA A 226 -21.80 -12.73 11.45
N VAL A 227 -20.56 -12.37 11.14
CA VAL A 227 -19.57 -11.88 12.13
C VAL A 227 -20.05 -10.60 12.82
N ALA A 228 -20.54 -9.62 12.05
CA ALA A 228 -21.01 -8.35 12.59
C ALA A 228 -22.29 -8.52 13.43
N ARG A 229 -23.24 -9.37 13.00
CA ARG A 229 -24.44 -9.72 13.79
C ARG A 229 -24.08 -10.40 15.10
N ALA A 230 -23.15 -11.36 15.07
CA ALA A 230 -22.68 -12.01 16.29
C ALA A 230 -22.06 -11.02 17.28
N ALA A 231 -21.26 -10.05 16.80
CA ALA A 231 -20.69 -8.98 17.61
C ALA A 231 -21.77 -8.07 18.21
N ALA A 232 -22.68 -7.55 17.37
CA ALA A 232 -23.74 -6.64 17.77
C ALA A 232 -24.70 -7.26 18.82
N GLU A 233 -24.95 -8.55 18.69
CA GLU A 233 -25.80 -9.34 19.60
C GLU A 233 -25.03 -9.89 20.81
N ARG A 234 -23.71 -9.68 20.89
CA ARG A 234 -22.80 -10.23 21.92
C ARG A 234 -22.89 -11.76 22.05
N ARG A 235 -23.00 -12.45 20.90
CA ARG A 235 -22.84 -13.90 20.81
C ARG A 235 -21.35 -14.26 20.76
N GLU A 236 -21.06 -15.56 20.76
CA GLU A 236 -19.71 -16.07 20.54
C GLU A 236 -19.08 -15.44 19.29
N ALA A 237 -17.82 -15.01 19.43
CA ALA A 237 -17.11 -14.36 18.36
C ALA A 237 -16.85 -15.36 17.21
N LEU A 238 -17.38 -15.04 16.03
CA LEU A 238 -17.12 -15.85 14.83
C LEU A 238 -15.77 -15.52 14.16
N ALA A 239 -15.04 -14.56 14.73
CA ALA A 239 -13.76 -14.08 14.24
C ALA A 239 -12.81 -13.79 15.42
N GLU A 240 -11.78 -14.61 15.52
CA GLU A 240 -10.68 -14.45 16.46
C GLU A 240 -9.56 -13.58 15.87
N PRO A 241 -8.75 -12.91 16.71
CA PRO A 241 -7.61 -12.15 16.24
C PRO A 241 -6.58 -13.08 15.57
N SER A 242 -5.92 -12.55 14.55
CA SER A 242 -4.77 -13.15 13.87
C SER A 242 -4.01 -12.00 13.23
N ARG A 243 -2.69 -11.97 13.37
CA ARG A 243 -1.88 -10.95 12.71
C ARG A 243 -1.92 -11.18 11.19
N VAL A 244 -2.33 -10.17 10.46
CA VAL A 244 -2.43 -10.15 9.00
C VAL A 244 -1.84 -8.86 8.45
N LEU A 245 -1.63 -8.75 7.14
CA LEU A 245 -1.01 -7.56 6.54
C LEU A 245 -1.78 -6.26 6.82
N GLU A 246 -3.12 -6.31 6.89
CA GLU A 246 -3.96 -5.15 7.22
C GLU A 246 -3.65 -4.57 8.62
N CYS A 247 -3.16 -5.39 9.55
CA CYS A 247 -2.88 -4.97 10.94
C CYS A 247 -1.95 -3.76 11.00
N ARG A 248 -1.03 -3.60 10.05
CA ARG A 248 -0.09 -2.45 9.98
C ARG A 248 -0.78 -1.09 9.98
N ARG A 249 -2.01 -1.01 9.46
CA ARG A 249 -2.81 0.22 9.37
C ARG A 249 -4.18 0.07 10.04
N CYS A 250 -4.36 -0.98 10.84
CA CYS A 250 -5.63 -1.24 11.48
C CYS A 250 -5.72 -0.42 12.76
N PRO A 251 -6.76 0.43 12.95
CA PRO A 251 -6.92 1.20 14.17
C PRO A 251 -7.09 0.33 15.43
N TRP A 252 -7.54 -0.91 15.23
CA TRP A 252 -7.72 -1.93 16.27
C TRP A 252 -6.48 -2.77 16.55
N TRP A 253 -5.33 -2.48 15.93
CA TRP A 253 -4.10 -3.24 16.17
C TRP A 253 -3.73 -3.33 17.66
N PRO A 254 -3.76 -2.24 18.47
CA PRO A 254 -3.42 -2.32 19.88
C PRO A 254 -4.26 -3.34 20.68
N VAL A 255 -5.54 -3.48 20.32
CA VAL A 255 -6.44 -4.47 20.94
C VAL A 255 -6.05 -5.89 20.53
N CYS A 256 -5.90 -6.13 19.22
CA CYS A 256 -5.54 -7.45 18.71
C CYS A 256 -4.14 -7.89 19.16
N GLU A 257 -3.17 -6.98 19.19
CA GLU A 257 -1.78 -7.24 19.56
C GLU A 257 -1.67 -7.68 21.02
N ALA A 258 -2.38 -6.99 21.93
CA ALA A 258 -2.41 -7.35 23.33
C ALA A 258 -2.96 -8.78 23.54
N ASP A 259 -4.04 -9.14 22.85
CA ASP A 259 -4.62 -10.48 22.90
C ASP A 259 -3.69 -11.55 22.34
N LEU A 260 -3.13 -11.31 21.14
CA LEU A 260 -2.22 -12.25 20.48
C LEU A 260 -0.95 -12.47 21.29
N THR A 261 -0.38 -11.41 21.85
CA THR A 261 0.84 -11.48 22.69
C THR A 261 0.58 -12.25 23.97
N ARG A 262 -0.58 -12.02 24.62
CA ARG A 262 -0.97 -12.72 25.85
C ARG A 262 -1.07 -14.23 25.65
N ILE A 263 -1.62 -14.68 24.51
CA ILE A 263 -1.75 -16.11 24.21
C ILE A 263 -0.57 -16.66 23.41
N ARG A 264 0.43 -15.82 23.09
CA ARG A 264 1.56 -16.14 22.21
C ARG A 264 1.09 -16.82 20.92
N ASP A 265 0.12 -16.22 20.25
CA ASP A 265 -0.46 -16.80 19.04
C ASP A 265 0.60 -16.93 17.94
N VAL A 266 0.57 -18.04 17.20
CA VAL A 266 1.57 -18.35 16.18
C VAL A 266 1.62 -17.31 15.04
N SER A 267 0.52 -16.59 14.78
CA SER A 267 0.50 -15.52 13.77
C SER A 267 1.43 -14.34 14.06
N LEU A 268 1.95 -14.22 15.29
CA LEU A 268 2.95 -13.19 15.61
C LEU A 268 4.25 -13.40 14.82
N VAL A 269 4.61 -14.65 14.50
CA VAL A 269 5.91 -15.00 13.89
C VAL A 269 5.80 -15.58 12.47
N VAL A 270 4.60 -15.97 12.03
CA VAL A 270 4.36 -16.47 10.65
C VAL A 270 3.23 -15.70 9.95
N ARG A 271 3.08 -15.90 8.63
CA ARG A 271 1.98 -15.29 7.87
C ARG A 271 0.62 -15.87 8.28
N GLY A 272 -0.44 -15.10 8.07
CA GLY A 272 -1.80 -15.49 8.48
C GLY A 272 -2.29 -16.82 7.88
N GLU A 273 -1.94 -17.13 6.63
CA GLU A 273 -2.29 -18.40 5.97
C GLU A 273 -1.60 -19.59 6.66
N ASP A 274 -0.28 -19.51 6.85
CA ASP A 274 0.50 -20.51 7.57
C ASP A 274 -0.02 -20.67 9.02
N ALA A 275 -0.38 -19.57 9.70
CA ALA A 275 -0.95 -19.59 11.05
C ALA A 275 -2.31 -20.31 11.13
N VAL A 276 -3.13 -20.25 10.07
CA VAL A 276 -4.39 -21.00 10.01
C VAL A 276 -4.11 -22.50 9.89
N GLU A 277 -3.20 -22.90 8.99
CA GLU A 277 -2.86 -24.31 8.82
C GLU A 277 -2.15 -24.89 10.05
N LEU A 278 -1.23 -24.13 10.69
CA LEU A 278 -0.59 -24.54 11.94
C LEU A 278 -1.61 -24.77 13.06
N ARG A 279 -2.63 -23.91 13.18
CA ARG A 279 -3.71 -24.12 14.15
C ARG A 279 -4.50 -25.40 13.86
N LYS A 280 -4.80 -25.69 12.59
CA LYS A 280 -5.45 -26.96 12.20
C LYS A 280 -4.57 -28.18 12.53
N ALA A 281 -3.25 -28.05 12.43
CA ALA A 281 -2.27 -29.05 12.83
C ALA A 281 -2.00 -29.09 14.35
N GLY A 282 -2.70 -28.27 15.16
CA GLY A 282 -2.55 -28.24 16.63
C GLY A 282 -1.40 -27.36 17.16
N VAL A 283 -0.66 -26.69 16.27
CA VAL A 283 0.50 -25.81 16.55
C VAL A 283 0.06 -24.34 16.60
N GLY A 284 -0.88 -24.03 17.50
CA GLY A 284 -1.51 -22.70 17.54
C GLY A 284 -0.72 -21.57 18.22
N THR A 285 0.43 -21.86 18.82
CA THR A 285 1.19 -20.89 19.64
C THR A 285 2.65 -20.87 19.23
N VAL A 286 3.34 -19.74 19.46
CA VAL A 286 4.79 -19.60 19.26
C VAL A 286 5.56 -20.68 20.00
N ASP A 287 5.19 -21.01 21.24
CA ASP A 287 5.85 -22.03 22.07
C ASP A 287 5.81 -23.42 21.41
N LYS A 288 4.64 -23.82 20.91
CA LYS A 288 4.47 -25.09 20.18
C LYS A 288 5.27 -25.13 18.89
N LEU A 289 5.33 -24.02 18.14
CA LEU A 289 6.13 -23.94 16.91
C LEU A 289 7.63 -24.05 17.22
N ALA A 290 8.10 -23.34 18.26
CA ALA A 290 9.50 -23.36 18.68
C ALA A 290 9.98 -24.73 19.17
N ALA A 291 9.07 -25.54 19.74
CA ALA A 291 9.33 -26.88 20.25
C ALA A 291 9.41 -27.97 19.16
N LEU A 292 9.06 -27.67 17.91
CA LEU A 292 9.19 -28.64 16.82
C LEU A 292 10.65 -28.92 16.49
N ASP A 293 10.94 -30.16 16.11
CA ASP A 293 12.23 -30.55 15.56
C ASP A 293 12.23 -30.30 14.05
N VAL A 294 13.22 -29.55 13.56
CA VAL A 294 13.37 -29.25 12.14
C VAL A 294 13.85 -30.45 11.33
N ALA A 295 14.33 -31.51 11.98
CA ALA A 295 14.66 -32.78 11.36
C ALA A 295 13.43 -33.65 11.04
N ASP A 296 12.28 -33.35 11.66
CA ASP A 296 11.01 -34.05 11.41
C ASP A 296 10.31 -33.55 10.14
N GLU A 297 9.26 -34.26 9.72
CA GLU A 297 8.39 -33.81 8.63
C GLU A 297 7.65 -32.51 9.01
N SER A 298 7.58 -31.58 8.06
CA SER A 298 6.87 -30.32 8.24
C SER A 298 5.37 -30.55 8.51
N PRO A 299 4.77 -29.91 9.53
CA PRO A 299 3.36 -30.12 9.88
C PRO A 299 2.38 -29.56 8.84
N ILE A 300 2.84 -28.64 7.98
CA ILE A 300 2.04 -27.98 6.95
C ILE A 300 2.84 -27.77 5.66
N GLN A 301 2.13 -27.46 4.58
CA GLN A 301 2.74 -26.89 3.38
C GLN A 301 2.87 -25.37 3.56
N TRP A 302 4.10 -24.90 3.62
CA TRP A 302 4.40 -23.48 3.84
C TRP A 302 4.22 -22.64 2.58
N THR A 303 3.61 -21.46 2.72
CA THR A 303 3.47 -20.48 1.63
C THR A 303 4.33 -19.24 1.83
N GLY A 304 4.66 -18.90 3.08
CA GLY A 304 5.33 -17.65 3.43
C GLY A 304 6.83 -17.74 3.73
N THR A 305 7.32 -18.89 4.18
CA THR A 305 8.69 -19.09 4.70
C THR A 305 9.06 -20.58 4.66
N THR A 306 10.24 -20.96 5.15
CA THR A 306 10.61 -22.37 5.33
C THR A 306 10.27 -22.87 6.73
N PHE A 307 10.08 -24.18 6.89
CA PHE A 307 9.85 -24.80 8.20
C PHE A 307 10.97 -24.45 9.20
N VAL A 308 12.23 -24.56 8.75
CA VAL A 308 13.42 -24.27 9.56
C VAL A 308 13.42 -22.80 10.02
N ASP A 309 13.17 -21.87 9.10
CA ASP A 309 13.13 -20.44 9.44
C ASP A 309 11.96 -20.11 10.39
N ALA A 310 10.80 -20.77 10.23
CA ALA A 310 9.64 -20.54 11.09
C ALA A 310 9.89 -20.98 12.54
N VAL A 311 10.51 -22.15 12.74
CA VAL A 311 10.90 -22.63 14.07
C VAL A 311 11.94 -21.70 14.69
N ALA A 312 12.97 -21.30 13.93
CA ALA A 312 13.99 -20.38 14.40
C ALA A 312 13.43 -18.98 14.74
N LEU A 313 12.50 -18.45 13.94
CA LEU A 313 11.79 -17.20 14.24
C LEU A 313 10.97 -17.31 15.53
N ALA A 314 10.32 -18.45 15.77
CA ALA A 314 9.60 -18.69 17.01
C ALA A 314 10.53 -18.71 18.23
N ARG A 315 11.69 -19.39 18.13
CA ARG A 315 12.72 -19.40 19.18
C ARG A 315 13.30 -18.00 19.42
N ALA A 316 13.61 -17.28 18.35
CA ALA A 316 14.09 -15.90 18.40
C ALA A 316 13.10 -14.97 19.12
N TRP A 317 11.80 -15.10 18.80
CA TRP A 317 10.74 -14.33 19.43
C TRP A 317 10.61 -14.64 20.93
N LEU A 318 10.70 -15.92 21.33
CA LEU A 318 10.67 -16.31 22.74
C LEU A 318 11.88 -15.79 23.54
N ALA A 319 13.02 -15.63 22.87
CA ALA A 319 14.24 -15.08 23.44
C ALA A 319 14.33 -13.54 23.37
N ASP A 320 13.27 -12.86 22.90
CA ASP A 320 13.23 -11.41 22.67
C ASP A 320 14.37 -10.90 21.76
N LEU A 321 14.73 -11.71 20.76
CA LEU A 321 15.76 -11.37 19.78
C LEU A 321 15.12 -10.72 18.55
N THR A 322 15.40 -9.44 18.32
CA THR A 322 14.92 -8.71 17.13
C THR A 322 15.50 -9.26 15.84
N VAL A 323 16.78 -9.63 15.85
CA VAL A 323 17.55 -10.10 14.70
C VAL A 323 18.37 -11.31 15.09
N VAL A 324 18.35 -12.33 14.23
CA VAL A 324 19.15 -13.56 14.35
C VAL A 324 19.82 -13.82 13.01
N ARG A 325 21.10 -14.17 13.01
CA ARG A 325 21.82 -14.56 11.80
C ARG A 325 21.23 -15.85 11.24
N ARG A 326 20.83 -15.81 9.98
CA ARG A 326 20.40 -16.98 9.20
C ARG A 326 21.59 -17.75 8.63
N VAL A 327 22.73 -17.07 8.48
CA VAL A 327 23.99 -17.61 7.95
C VAL A 327 25.09 -17.51 9.00
N ALA A 328 26.11 -18.37 8.90
CA ALA A 328 27.23 -18.34 9.83
C ALA A 328 28.05 -17.03 9.70
N ASP A 329 28.30 -16.58 8.47
CA ASP A 329 29.07 -15.37 8.21
C ASP A 329 28.23 -14.39 7.40
N VAL A 330 27.99 -13.21 7.99
CA VAL A 330 27.28 -12.13 7.30
C VAL A 330 28.28 -11.34 6.46
N THR A 331 27.92 -11.06 5.22
CA THR A 331 28.72 -10.31 4.27
C THR A 331 27.88 -9.22 3.61
N VAL A 332 28.50 -8.08 3.37
CA VAL A 332 27.95 -7.00 2.53
C VAL A 332 29.06 -6.61 1.56
N PRO A 333 28.79 -6.47 0.26
CA PRO A 333 29.79 -5.96 -0.69
C PRO A 333 30.30 -4.59 -0.21
N ARG A 334 31.63 -4.39 -0.17
CA ARG A 334 32.29 -3.17 0.33
C ARG A 334 33.21 -2.57 -0.73
N ALA A 335 33.37 -1.26 -0.74
CA ALA A 335 34.25 -0.57 -1.69
C ALA A 335 35.17 0.43 -0.99
N ASP A 336 36.17 0.92 -1.70
CA ASP A 336 37.10 1.94 -1.18
C ASP A 336 36.40 3.29 -1.01
N VAL A 337 35.46 3.61 -1.90
CA VAL A 337 34.60 4.81 -1.85
C VAL A 337 33.13 4.38 -1.87
N GLU A 338 32.37 4.88 -0.91
CA GLU A 338 31.03 4.39 -0.61
C GLU A 338 30.02 5.53 -0.44
N VAL A 339 28.83 5.37 -1.02
CA VAL A 339 27.75 6.35 -0.93
C VAL A 339 26.46 5.70 -0.45
N ASP A 340 25.98 6.06 0.73
CA ASP A 340 24.64 5.66 1.18
C ASP A 340 23.61 6.69 0.66
N ILE A 341 22.54 6.23 0.03
CA ILE A 341 21.53 7.05 -0.66
C ILE A 341 20.14 6.74 -0.11
N ASP A 342 19.38 7.78 0.18
CA ASP A 342 17.97 7.72 0.53
C ASP A 342 17.19 8.83 -0.18
N MET A 343 15.88 8.67 -0.34
CA MET A 343 15.04 9.64 -1.04
C MET A 343 13.70 9.86 -0.36
N GLU A 344 13.20 11.08 -0.43
CA GLU A 344 11.85 11.42 0.01
C GLU A 344 10.95 11.73 -1.17
N SER A 345 9.70 11.23 -1.09
CA SER A 345 8.68 11.45 -2.11
C SER A 345 7.36 11.89 -1.51
N PHE A 346 6.57 12.62 -2.30
CA PHE A 346 5.24 13.02 -1.92
C PHE A 346 4.19 12.23 -2.71
N GLY A 347 3.71 11.13 -2.12
CA GLY A 347 2.72 10.24 -2.73
C GLY A 347 3.19 9.70 -4.09
N ASP A 348 2.39 9.92 -5.13
CA ASP A 348 2.76 9.60 -6.52
C ASP A 348 3.18 10.86 -7.31
N SER A 349 3.33 12.02 -6.65
CA SER A 349 3.55 13.32 -7.30
C SER A 349 5.00 13.61 -7.67
N GLY A 350 5.97 13.02 -6.98
CA GLY A 350 7.39 13.22 -7.27
C GLY A 350 8.33 12.87 -6.12
N ALA A 351 9.63 12.82 -6.43
CA ALA A 351 10.72 12.81 -5.47
C ALA A 351 11.13 14.25 -5.17
N TYR A 352 11.05 14.71 -3.91
CA TYR A 352 11.43 16.10 -3.59
C TYR A 352 12.81 16.24 -2.96
N LEU A 353 13.42 15.15 -2.50
CA LEU A 353 14.73 15.17 -1.85
C LEU A 353 15.48 13.86 -2.13
N TRP A 354 16.74 14.00 -2.56
CA TRP A 354 17.74 12.93 -2.61
C TRP A 354 18.86 13.25 -1.63
N GLY A 355 19.11 12.36 -0.67
CA GLY A 355 20.20 12.46 0.29
C GLY A 355 21.31 11.48 -0.03
N CYS A 356 22.56 11.90 0.17
CA CYS A 356 23.74 11.10 -0.09
C CYS A 356 24.78 11.29 1.01
N LEU A 357 25.30 10.22 1.59
CA LEU A 357 26.44 10.25 2.51
C LEU A 357 27.66 9.64 1.83
N LEU A 358 28.64 10.48 1.52
CA LEU A 358 29.93 10.02 0.99
C LEU A 358 30.87 9.62 2.14
N SER A 359 31.42 8.41 2.05
CA SER A 359 32.37 7.83 3.00
C SER A 359 33.48 7.07 2.29
N GLY A 360 34.57 6.77 3.00
CA GLY A 360 35.70 6.00 2.47
C GLY A 360 36.93 6.86 2.12
N ALA A 361 37.65 6.43 1.09
CA ALA A 361 38.90 7.06 0.65
C ALA A 361 38.70 8.47 0.08
N ASP A 362 39.69 9.34 0.27
CA ASP A 362 39.67 10.70 -0.26
C ASP A 362 39.91 10.70 -1.78
N ILE A 363 38.89 11.16 -2.51
CA ILE A 363 38.88 11.35 -3.97
C ILE A 363 38.84 12.83 -4.37
N GLY A 364 39.14 13.74 -3.44
CA GLY A 364 39.03 15.19 -3.64
C GLY A 364 37.60 15.70 -3.68
N VAL A 365 36.66 14.97 -3.05
CA VAL A 365 35.28 15.37 -2.80
C VAL A 365 35.07 15.35 -1.29
N GLU A 366 34.51 16.43 -0.74
CA GLU A 366 34.26 16.52 0.70
C GLU A 366 33.35 15.36 1.17
N PRO A 367 33.78 14.55 2.15
CA PRO A 367 32.96 13.48 2.71
C PRO A 367 31.83 14.05 3.57
N GLY A 368 30.79 13.25 3.79
CA GLY A 368 29.63 13.63 4.60
C GLY A 368 28.33 13.71 3.80
N TYR A 369 27.28 14.17 4.48
CA TYR A 369 25.93 14.22 3.94
C TYR A 369 25.73 15.41 2.98
N ARG A 370 25.08 15.15 1.85
CA ARG A 370 24.66 16.14 0.87
C ARG A 370 23.23 15.87 0.43
N ALA A 371 22.45 16.93 0.32
CA ALA A 371 21.04 16.89 -0.07
C ALA A 371 20.82 17.62 -1.40
N PHE A 372 19.95 17.07 -2.24
CA PHE A 372 19.46 17.67 -3.47
C PHE A 372 17.93 17.74 -3.40
N ALA A 373 17.37 18.95 -3.26
CA ALA A 373 15.95 19.13 -2.98
C ALA A 373 15.27 20.12 -3.92
N THR A 374 13.97 19.92 -4.08
CA THR A 374 13.03 20.95 -4.55
C THR A 374 12.05 21.31 -3.43
N TRP A 375 11.84 22.61 -3.24
CA TRP A 375 10.86 23.15 -2.28
C TRP A 375 9.68 23.82 -2.99
N GLU A 376 9.54 23.59 -4.29
CA GLU A 376 8.31 23.85 -5.01
C GLU A 376 7.31 22.72 -4.74
N PRO A 377 6.02 23.02 -4.57
CA PRO A 377 5.01 21.99 -4.38
C PRO A 377 4.98 20.99 -5.55
N LEU A 378 5.12 19.70 -5.24
CA LEU A 378 5.00 18.64 -6.24
C LEU A 378 3.54 18.45 -6.71
N PRO A 379 3.31 18.09 -7.98
CA PRO A 379 4.33 17.87 -9.03
C PRO A 379 4.88 19.19 -9.58
N THR A 380 6.19 19.29 -9.77
CA THR A 380 6.87 20.45 -10.38
C THR A 380 7.94 20.00 -11.39
N VAL A 381 8.30 20.89 -12.32
CA VAL A 381 9.44 20.73 -13.23
C VAL A 381 10.79 20.97 -12.52
N ASP A 382 10.83 21.71 -11.41
CA ASP A 382 12.08 21.94 -10.64
C ASP A 382 12.66 20.64 -10.05
N GLU A 383 11.82 19.61 -9.92
CA GLU A 383 12.27 18.24 -9.62
C GLU A 383 13.40 17.78 -10.57
N ALA A 384 13.31 18.12 -11.87
CA ALA A 384 14.33 17.79 -12.86
C ALA A 384 15.71 18.38 -12.51
N ARG A 385 15.75 19.62 -12.02
CA ARG A 385 16.99 20.28 -11.59
C ARG A 385 17.59 19.53 -10.40
N SER A 386 16.79 19.26 -9.36
CA SER A 386 17.27 18.57 -8.17
C SER A 386 17.79 17.15 -8.48
N PHE A 387 17.09 16.42 -9.35
CA PHE A 387 17.51 15.08 -9.80
C PHE A 387 18.77 15.13 -10.66
N ALA A 388 18.89 16.10 -11.57
CA ALA A 388 20.06 16.30 -12.41
C ALA A 388 21.31 16.67 -11.59
N GLU A 389 21.17 17.52 -10.57
CA GLU A 389 22.26 17.87 -9.65
C GLU A 389 22.74 16.64 -8.87
N PHE A 390 21.80 15.86 -8.33
CA PHE A 390 22.10 14.57 -7.68
C PHE A 390 22.87 13.63 -8.60
N TRP A 391 22.35 13.39 -9.81
CA TRP A 391 22.96 12.46 -10.75
C TRP A 391 24.34 12.91 -11.23
N THR A 392 24.49 14.21 -11.48
CA THR A 392 25.77 14.81 -11.89
C THR A 392 26.81 14.64 -10.79
N TRP A 393 26.43 14.87 -9.52
CA TRP A 393 27.33 14.67 -8.38
C TRP A 393 27.72 13.20 -8.21
N LEU A 394 26.77 12.26 -8.29
CA LEU A 394 27.05 10.83 -8.19
C LEU A 394 27.99 10.37 -9.31
N SER A 395 27.79 10.89 -10.53
CA SER A 395 28.64 10.61 -11.68
C SER A 395 30.07 11.14 -11.50
N ASP A 396 30.24 12.34 -10.93
CA ASP A 396 31.57 12.90 -10.60
C ASP A 396 32.30 12.07 -9.56
N VAL A 397 31.60 11.64 -8.49
CA VAL A 397 32.16 10.72 -7.47
C VAL A 397 32.65 9.43 -8.11
N ARG A 398 31.84 8.79 -8.96
CA ARG A 398 32.20 7.56 -9.67
C ARG A 398 33.40 7.76 -10.59
N ALA A 399 33.41 8.84 -11.36
CA ALA A 399 34.50 9.16 -12.28
C ALA A 399 35.83 9.39 -11.54
N ARG A 400 35.82 10.13 -10.42
CA ARG A 400 37.01 10.38 -9.61
C ARG A 400 37.51 9.11 -8.91
N THR A 401 36.60 8.28 -8.42
CA THR A 401 36.93 6.98 -7.82
C THR A 401 37.66 6.10 -8.84
N ALA A 402 37.11 5.99 -10.06
CA ALA A 402 37.74 5.25 -11.15
C ALA A 402 39.09 5.85 -11.56
N ALA A 403 39.21 7.18 -11.63
CA ALA A 403 40.46 7.87 -11.95
C ALA A 403 41.55 7.64 -10.88
N ALA A 404 41.16 7.44 -9.62
CA ALA A 404 42.05 7.07 -8.52
C ALA A 404 42.39 5.56 -8.48
N GLY A 405 41.80 4.75 -9.37
CA GLY A 405 41.98 3.29 -9.38
C GLY A 405 41.33 2.58 -8.18
N LEU A 406 40.32 3.21 -7.58
CA LEU A 406 39.60 2.73 -6.40
C LEU A 406 38.29 2.06 -6.81
N SER A 407 37.75 1.19 -5.95
CA SER A 407 36.42 0.61 -6.12
C SER A 407 35.32 1.54 -5.59
N PHE A 408 34.15 1.52 -6.24
CA PHE A 408 32.98 2.32 -5.88
C PHE A 408 31.77 1.44 -5.57
N ARG A 409 31.01 1.76 -4.52
CA ARG A 409 29.65 1.23 -4.28
C ARG A 409 28.72 2.30 -3.73
N ALA A 410 27.47 2.26 -4.17
CA ALA A 410 26.37 3.00 -3.62
C ALA A 410 25.34 2.05 -3.02
N TYR A 411 24.72 2.46 -1.92
CA TYR A 411 23.80 1.66 -1.13
C TYR A 411 22.49 2.40 -0.99
N CYS A 412 21.40 1.65 -1.01
CA CYS A 412 20.11 2.13 -0.50
C CYS A 412 19.56 1.11 0.48
N TYR A 413 18.61 1.52 1.31
CA TYR A 413 17.96 0.54 2.15
C TYR A 413 17.11 -0.41 1.31
N ASN A 414 16.26 0.08 0.40
CA ASN A 414 15.34 -0.79 -0.34
C ASN A 414 15.23 -0.43 -1.82
N ALA A 415 16.09 -1.00 -2.65
CA ALA A 415 16.19 -0.65 -4.07
C ALA A 415 14.84 -0.63 -4.83
N LEU A 416 13.83 -1.40 -4.44
CA LEU A 416 12.51 -1.33 -5.08
C LEU A 416 11.87 0.08 -5.00
N ALA A 417 11.96 0.77 -3.87
CA ALA A 417 11.37 2.08 -3.69
C ALA A 417 12.20 3.18 -4.38
N GLU A 418 13.52 3.10 -4.26
CA GLU A 418 14.48 4.06 -4.81
C GLU A 418 14.52 3.94 -6.34
N ASN A 419 14.59 2.71 -6.89
CA ASN A 419 14.56 2.46 -8.33
C ASN A 419 13.27 2.98 -8.96
N ARG A 420 12.12 2.85 -8.26
CA ARG A 420 10.84 3.39 -8.76
C ARG A 420 10.98 4.88 -9.08
N TRP A 421 11.59 5.66 -8.19
CA TRP A 421 11.76 7.09 -8.38
C TRP A 421 12.92 7.45 -9.30
N LEU A 422 14.05 6.73 -9.26
CA LEU A 422 15.12 6.91 -10.25
C LEU A 422 14.58 6.80 -11.68
N PHE A 423 13.85 5.71 -11.99
CA PHE A 423 13.28 5.52 -13.33
C PHE A 423 12.15 6.50 -13.64
N ALA A 424 11.29 6.82 -12.67
CA ALA A 424 10.21 7.78 -12.88
C ALA A 424 10.74 9.20 -13.17
N SER A 425 11.79 9.64 -12.49
CA SER A 425 12.42 10.95 -12.76
C SER A 425 13.08 10.98 -14.14
N VAL A 426 13.78 9.92 -14.55
CA VAL A 426 14.33 9.82 -15.92
C VAL A 426 13.23 9.83 -16.98
N GLU A 427 12.13 9.13 -16.76
CA GLU A 427 11.00 9.09 -17.70
C GLU A 427 10.29 10.44 -17.80
N ARG A 428 10.04 11.11 -16.67
CA ARG A 428 9.33 12.40 -16.61
C ARG A 428 10.14 13.56 -17.16
N PHE A 429 11.46 13.51 -17.02
CA PHE A 429 12.36 14.63 -17.35
C PHE A 429 13.36 14.29 -18.46
N ALA A 430 13.02 13.30 -19.30
CA ALA A 430 13.86 12.87 -20.41
C ALA A 430 14.28 14.04 -21.31
N GLY A 431 15.58 14.15 -21.58
CA GLY A 431 16.16 15.19 -22.45
C GLY A 431 16.43 16.53 -21.76
N MET A 432 16.09 16.69 -20.47
CA MET A 432 16.50 17.85 -19.69
C MET A 432 17.99 17.77 -19.32
N ALA A 433 18.65 18.93 -19.21
CA ALA A 433 20.09 18.99 -18.96
C ALA A 433 20.48 18.32 -17.64
N GLY A 434 21.50 17.46 -17.67
CA GLY A 434 22.02 16.72 -16.51
C GLY A 434 21.20 15.50 -16.08
N VAL A 435 20.01 15.28 -16.65
CA VAL A 435 19.23 14.05 -16.45
C VAL A 435 19.83 12.93 -17.32
N PRO A 436 20.14 11.74 -16.77
CA PRO A 436 20.69 10.65 -17.56
C PRO A 436 19.68 10.06 -18.53
N SER A 437 20.20 9.36 -19.53
CA SER A 437 19.38 8.45 -20.33
C SER A 437 18.91 7.24 -19.50
N LYS A 438 17.81 6.63 -19.94
CA LYS A 438 17.29 5.39 -19.33
C LYS A 438 18.31 4.25 -19.37
N ASP A 439 19.13 4.19 -20.41
CA ASP A 439 20.14 3.15 -20.57
C ASP A 439 21.32 3.36 -19.60
N GLU A 440 21.76 4.60 -19.38
CA GLU A 440 22.78 4.93 -18.37
C GLU A 440 22.30 4.58 -16.96
N LEU A 441 21.06 4.96 -16.61
CA LEU A 441 20.49 4.62 -15.31
C LEU A 441 20.37 3.10 -15.12
N ARG A 442 19.85 2.39 -16.14
CA ARG A 442 19.73 0.93 -16.09
C ARG A 442 21.10 0.26 -15.94
N SER A 443 22.12 0.74 -16.66
CA SER A 443 23.50 0.25 -16.53
C SER A 443 24.02 0.37 -15.10
N PHE A 444 23.74 1.49 -14.41
CA PHE A 444 24.10 1.68 -13.01
C PHE A 444 23.33 0.75 -12.06
N VAL A 445 21.99 0.72 -12.16
CA VAL A 445 21.12 -0.07 -11.28
C VAL A 445 21.35 -1.58 -11.43
N ASP A 446 21.70 -2.05 -12.62
CA ASP A 446 21.99 -3.46 -12.90
C ASP A 446 23.44 -3.85 -12.57
N SER A 447 24.31 -2.90 -12.18
CA SER A 447 25.72 -3.15 -11.86
C SER A 447 25.93 -3.60 -10.41
N GLU A 448 27.12 -4.14 -10.11
CA GLU A 448 27.53 -4.44 -8.73
C GLU A 448 27.80 -3.19 -7.87
N GLU A 449 27.79 -2.00 -8.47
CA GLU A 449 27.95 -0.74 -7.75
C GLU A 449 26.69 -0.36 -6.98
N TRP A 450 25.49 -0.85 -7.35
CA TRP A 450 24.24 -0.54 -6.66
C TRP A 450 23.80 -1.68 -5.75
N VAL A 451 23.87 -1.46 -4.43
CA VAL A 451 23.65 -2.50 -3.42
C VAL A 451 22.35 -2.26 -2.65
N ASP A 452 21.48 -3.26 -2.68
CA ASP A 452 20.26 -3.32 -1.88
C ASP A 452 20.54 -3.93 -0.49
N LEU A 453 20.56 -3.08 0.56
CA LEU A 453 20.78 -3.56 1.92
C LEU A 453 19.58 -4.32 2.50
N PHE A 454 18.34 -4.04 2.09
CA PHE A 454 17.16 -4.78 2.51
C PHE A 454 17.20 -6.21 2.00
N ARG A 455 17.71 -6.43 0.77
CA ARG A 455 18.01 -7.78 0.28
C ARG A 455 19.09 -8.45 1.12
N SER A 456 20.19 -7.75 1.39
CA SER A 456 21.29 -8.27 2.22
C SER A 456 20.81 -8.67 3.62
N VAL A 457 19.93 -7.87 4.24
CA VAL A 457 19.26 -8.19 5.50
C VAL A 457 18.31 -9.38 5.34
N SER A 458 17.52 -9.39 4.27
CA SER A 458 16.50 -10.42 4.04
C SER A 458 17.07 -11.81 3.83
N ASP A 459 18.22 -11.90 3.17
CA ASP A 459 18.88 -13.15 2.84
C ASP A 459 19.64 -13.72 4.04
N GLN A 460 20.21 -12.84 4.88
CA GLN A 460 21.17 -13.23 5.93
C GLN A 460 20.63 -13.17 7.35
N PHE A 461 19.45 -12.61 7.58
CA PHE A 461 18.83 -12.52 8.91
C PHE A 461 17.38 -12.98 8.96
N LEU A 462 17.02 -13.52 10.12
CA LEU A 462 15.66 -13.69 10.58
C LEU A 462 15.31 -12.53 11.52
N CYS A 463 14.23 -11.80 11.22
CA CYS A 463 13.81 -10.65 12.03
C CYS A 463 12.40 -10.89 12.59
N SER A 464 12.30 -11.07 13.91
CA SER A 464 11.05 -11.39 14.63
C SER A 464 10.03 -10.24 14.59
N HIS A 465 10.52 -8.99 14.57
CA HIS A 465 9.72 -7.77 14.56
C HIS A 465 9.62 -7.10 13.18
N GLY A 466 10.06 -7.79 12.12
CA GLY A 466 10.06 -7.29 10.75
C GLY A 466 11.43 -6.77 10.28
N LYS A 467 11.53 -6.52 8.98
CA LYS A 467 12.78 -6.18 8.29
C LYS A 467 12.85 -4.70 7.86
N GLY A 468 12.13 -3.80 8.52
CA GLY A 468 12.18 -2.37 8.16
C GLY A 468 13.44 -1.70 8.74
N LEU A 469 13.96 -0.64 8.10
CA LEU A 469 15.18 0.06 8.57
C LEU A 469 15.05 0.50 10.02
N LYS A 470 13.88 1.03 10.40
CA LYS A 470 13.55 1.45 11.78
C LYS A 470 13.45 0.31 12.79
N VAL A 471 13.39 -0.94 12.34
CA VAL A 471 13.44 -2.12 13.19
C VAL A 471 14.87 -2.62 13.34
N VAL A 472 15.65 -2.64 12.26
CA VAL A 472 16.99 -3.25 12.25
C VAL A 472 18.11 -2.29 12.64
N ALA A 473 18.03 -1.01 12.26
CA ALA A 473 19.09 -0.04 12.57
C ALA A 473 19.26 0.22 14.09
N PRO A 474 18.21 0.19 14.93
CA PRO A 474 18.39 0.25 16.38
C PRO A 474 19.20 -0.92 16.96
N VAL A 475 19.14 -2.11 16.34
CA VAL A 475 19.99 -3.25 16.72
C VAL A 475 21.46 -2.97 16.40
N ALA A 476 21.72 -2.22 15.33
CA ALA A 476 23.03 -1.69 14.98
C ALA A 476 23.44 -0.46 15.82
N GLY A 477 22.62 -0.03 16.79
CA GLY A 477 22.90 1.08 17.70
C GLY A 477 22.46 2.47 17.20
N PHE A 478 21.78 2.56 16.06
CA PHE A 478 21.30 3.83 15.52
C PHE A 478 20.04 4.34 16.22
N ARG A 479 19.91 5.66 16.38
CA ARG A 479 18.71 6.33 16.90
C ARG A 479 18.43 7.59 16.11
N TRP A 480 17.21 7.72 15.60
CA TRP A 480 16.73 8.94 14.94
C TRP A 480 16.70 10.11 15.92
N ARG A 481 17.04 11.30 15.44
CA ARG A 481 17.01 12.55 16.21
C ARG A 481 15.58 13.00 16.50
N ASP A 482 14.67 12.75 15.58
CA ASP A 482 13.26 13.12 15.71
C ASP A 482 12.41 11.95 16.24
N PRO A 483 11.70 12.10 17.37
CA PRO A 483 10.86 11.04 17.92
C PRO A 483 9.63 10.74 17.07
N GLU A 484 9.22 11.65 16.18
CA GLU A 484 8.11 11.47 15.23
C GLU A 484 8.59 11.00 13.85
N ALA A 485 9.87 10.61 13.70
CA ALA A 485 10.47 10.14 12.46
C ALA A 485 9.65 9.01 11.80
N GLY A 486 9.07 9.29 10.63
CA GLY A 486 8.18 8.37 9.92
C GLY A 486 7.89 8.87 8.51
N GLY A 487 7.87 7.98 7.51
CA GLY A 487 7.48 8.37 6.14
C GLY A 487 6.06 8.94 6.06
N GLU A 488 5.16 8.54 6.96
CA GLU A 488 3.82 9.13 7.07
C GLU A 488 3.85 10.53 7.70
N ALA A 489 4.78 10.79 8.61
CA ALA A 489 4.97 12.11 9.22
C ALA A 489 5.68 13.08 8.26
N SER A 490 6.65 12.59 7.47
CA SER A 490 7.38 13.41 6.49
C SER A 490 6.46 13.99 5.42
N MET A 491 5.40 13.28 5.02
CA MET A 491 4.37 13.83 4.12
C MET A 491 3.64 15.05 4.70
N ARG A 492 3.32 15.06 6.00
CA ARG A 492 2.72 16.25 6.63
C ARG A 492 3.73 17.39 6.68
N TRP A 493 4.96 17.10 7.08
CA TRP A 493 6.02 18.11 7.15
C TRP A 493 6.29 18.73 5.79
N TYR A 494 6.28 17.93 4.72
CA TYR A 494 6.47 18.42 3.36
C TYR A 494 5.35 19.37 2.93
N ARG A 495 4.08 19.04 3.24
CA ARG A 495 2.95 19.93 2.94
C ARG A 495 3.14 21.31 3.57
N ASP A 496 3.52 21.35 4.84
CA ASP A 496 3.79 22.61 5.54
C ASP A 496 5.04 23.30 4.95
N ALA A 497 6.09 22.53 4.66
CA ALA A 497 7.38 23.03 4.14
C ALA A 497 7.26 23.78 2.80
N VAL A 498 6.28 23.40 1.96
CA VAL A 498 6.03 24.01 0.65
C VAL A 498 4.78 24.90 0.62
N GLY A 499 4.05 25.01 1.73
CA GLY A 499 2.79 25.77 1.76
C GLY A 499 1.73 25.12 0.85
N MET A 500 1.63 23.80 0.88
CA MET A 500 0.66 23.03 0.10
C MET A 500 -0.75 23.59 0.33
N ASP A 501 -1.56 23.64 -0.73
CA ASP A 501 -2.91 24.20 -0.75
C ASP A 501 -3.00 25.73 -0.50
N GLY A 502 -1.95 26.47 -0.83
CA GLY A 502 -1.94 27.94 -0.77
C GLY A 502 -1.59 28.51 0.60
N GLY A 503 -1.05 27.68 1.50
CA GLY A 503 -0.46 28.12 2.76
C GLY A 503 0.88 28.85 2.58
N VAL A 504 1.39 29.42 3.67
CA VAL A 504 2.76 30.00 3.68
C VAL A 504 3.76 28.86 3.90
N PRO A 505 4.78 28.70 3.04
CA PRO A 505 5.81 27.68 3.24
C PRO A 505 6.55 27.84 4.57
N ASP A 506 6.75 26.75 5.29
CA ASP A 506 7.45 26.72 6.59
C ASP A 506 8.91 26.26 6.47
N PRO A 507 9.91 27.15 6.64
CA PRO A 507 11.32 26.78 6.58
C PRO A 507 11.76 25.81 7.68
N ALA A 508 11.12 25.79 8.86
CA ALA A 508 11.48 24.88 9.93
C ALA A 508 11.17 23.43 9.55
N GLN A 509 10.10 23.22 8.78
CA GLN A 509 9.73 21.91 8.26
C GLN A 509 10.67 21.44 7.15
N ARG A 510 11.24 22.36 6.35
CA ARG A 510 12.31 22.03 5.39
C ARG A 510 13.56 21.51 6.10
N GLU A 511 14.00 22.20 7.15
CA GLU A 511 15.15 21.77 7.95
C GLU A 511 14.89 20.43 8.64
N ARG A 512 13.68 20.25 9.16
CA ARG A 512 13.24 18.98 9.76
C ARG A 512 13.31 17.82 8.77
N LEU A 513 12.86 18.03 7.53
CA LEU A 513 12.92 17.03 6.46
C LEU A 513 14.35 16.69 6.04
N LEU A 514 15.24 17.68 5.95
CA LEU A 514 16.65 17.45 5.67
C LEU A 514 17.31 16.61 6.77
N ARG A 515 17.04 16.90 8.04
CA ARG A 515 17.52 16.08 9.16
C ARG A 515 16.94 14.67 9.16
N TYR A 516 15.66 14.52 8.80
CA TYR A 516 15.01 13.23 8.72
C TYR A 516 15.66 12.32 7.66
N ASN A 517 15.86 12.86 6.45
CA ASN A 517 16.52 12.12 5.37
C ASN A 517 18.00 11.85 5.67
N GLU A 518 18.72 12.81 6.29
CA GLU A 518 20.08 12.57 6.79
C GLU A 518 20.12 11.42 7.80
N ASP A 519 19.14 11.31 8.70
CA ASP A 519 19.03 10.17 9.62
C ASP A 519 18.80 8.84 8.91
N ASP A 520 17.94 8.79 7.88
CA ASP A 520 17.68 7.55 7.13
C ASP A 520 18.95 7.10 6.35
N VAL A 521 19.72 8.05 5.80
CA VAL A 521 21.03 7.75 5.21
C VAL A 521 22.05 7.28 6.27
N LEU A 522 22.15 7.95 7.41
CA LEU A 522 23.06 7.57 8.49
C LEU A 522 22.67 6.22 9.12
N ALA A 523 21.39 5.90 9.20
CA ALA A 523 20.90 4.60 9.65
C ALA A 523 21.33 3.49 8.71
N THR A 524 21.22 3.72 7.40
CA THR A 524 21.67 2.81 6.34
C THR A 524 23.18 2.57 6.43
N HIS A 525 23.97 3.64 6.55
CA HIS A 525 25.42 3.57 6.78
C HIS A 525 25.76 2.79 8.07
N THR A 526 25.11 3.10 9.18
CA THR A 526 25.35 2.44 10.47
C THR A 526 25.05 0.94 10.40
N LEU A 527 23.96 0.56 9.73
CA LEU A 527 23.60 -0.83 9.52
C LEU A 527 24.64 -1.54 8.65
N ARG A 528 25.09 -0.92 7.57
CA ARG A 528 26.15 -1.45 6.68
C ARG A 528 27.46 -1.69 7.43
N GLU A 529 27.91 -0.72 8.22
CA GLU A 529 29.11 -0.84 9.07
C GLU A 529 28.96 -1.97 10.09
N TRP A 530 27.82 -2.03 10.77
CA TRP A 530 27.52 -3.08 11.74
C TRP A 530 27.51 -4.48 11.10
N MET A 531 26.96 -4.60 9.87
CA MET A 531 26.86 -5.86 9.16
C MET A 531 28.22 -6.49 8.84
N THR A 532 29.26 -5.67 8.65
CA THR A 532 30.63 -6.10 8.38
C THR A 532 31.56 -5.96 9.58
N GLY A 533 31.05 -5.48 10.71
CA GLY A 533 31.82 -5.15 11.89
C GLY A 533 31.99 -6.34 12.86
N PRO A 534 32.90 -6.23 13.84
CA PRO A 534 33.15 -7.29 14.82
C PRO A 534 31.93 -7.61 15.70
N ALA A 535 31.04 -6.63 15.91
CA ALA A 535 29.79 -6.79 16.67
C ALA A 535 28.85 -7.87 16.07
N MET A 536 29.04 -8.23 14.80
CA MET A 536 28.25 -9.30 14.18
C MET A 536 28.43 -10.67 14.85
N ARG A 537 29.57 -10.89 15.51
CA ARG A 537 29.84 -12.12 16.27
C ARG A 537 28.95 -12.29 17.49
N ASP A 538 28.45 -11.17 18.03
CA ASP A 538 27.58 -11.15 19.20
C ASP A 538 26.10 -11.38 18.82
N VAL A 539 25.77 -11.31 17.53
CA VAL A 539 24.42 -11.61 17.04
C VAL A 539 24.22 -13.13 17.03
N PRO A 540 23.18 -13.67 17.68
CA PRO A 540 22.92 -15.11 17.71
C PRO A 540 22.76 -15.69 16.30
N PHE A 541 23.25 -16.91 16.08
CA PHE A 541 23.01 -17.68 14.87
C PHE A 541 21.84 -18.63 15.07
N MET A 542 20.98 -18.78 14.05
CA MET A 542 19.76 -19.58 14.17
C MET A 542 20.03 -21.06 14.49
N GLY A 543 21.20 -21.59 14.12
CA GLY A 543 21.59 -22.96 14.47
C GLY A 543 21.96 -23.16 15.95
N ASP A 544 22.15 -22.06 16.69
CA ASP A 544 22.45 -22.09 18.13
C ASP A 544 21.19 -21.90 18.99
N LEU A 545 20.02 -21.68 18.38
CA LEU A 545 18.74 -21.40 19.05
C LEU A 545 17.93 -22.63 19.41
#